data_AF-A0A352KFC6-F1
#
_entry.id   AF-A0A352KFC6-F1
#
_cell.length_a   1.000
_cell.length_b   1.000
_cell.length_c   1.000
_cell.angle_alpha   90.00
_cell.angle_beta   90.00
_cell.angle_gamma   90.00
#
_symmetry.space_group_name_H-M   'P 1'
#
loop_
_entity.id
_entity.type
_entity.pdbx_description
1 polymer ?
#
loop_
_entity_poly.entity_id
_entity_poly.type
_entity_poly.pdbx_seq_one_letter_code
_entity_poly.pdbx_strand_id
1 'polypeptide(L)'
;ARLAPQDQAALRALTERYEWIWISGNHDPAPPESLGGQTEAMVKRGPLHFRHEPASAPVEGELAGHLHPCARLRLRGRTLRRRCFASDGRRLILPGIGCAR
;
A
#
# COMPACT_ATOMS: atom_id res chain seq x y z
N ALA A 1 8.95 -8.40 11.68
CA ALA A 1 10.32 -8.65 11.17
C ALA A 1 11.17 -7.41 11.43
N ARG A 2 12.43 -7.53 11.85
CA ARG A 2 13.28 -6.37 12.17
C ARG A 2 14.04 -5.95 10.90
N LEU A 3 13.87 -4.70 10.45
CA LEU A 3 14.61 -4.15 9.29
C LEU A 3 16.12 -4.21 9.53
N ALA A 4 16.90 -4.57 8.51
CA ALA A 4 18.35 -4.54 8.60
C ALA A 4 18.85 -3.10 8.80
N PRO A 5 19.99 -2.87 9.49
CA PRO A 5 20.49 -1.53 9.76
C PRO A 5 20.71 -0.69 8.49
N GLN A 6 21.16 -1.30 7.39
CA GLN A 6 21.33 -0.58 6.13
C GLN A 6 19.99 -0.10 5.55
N ASP A 7 18.95 -0.93 5.61
CA ASP A 7 17.61 -0.57 5.13
C ASP A 7 17.01 0.56 5.98
N GLN A 8 17.21 0.54 7.30
CA GLN A 8 16.76 1.62 8.18
C GLN A 8 17.44 2.95 7.83
N ALA A 9 18.76 2.94 7.62
CA ALA A 9 19.50 4.13 7.22
C ALA A 9 19.04 4.67 5.86
N ALA A 10 18.78 3.78 4.88
CA ALA A 10 18.27 4.16 3.57
C ALA A 10 16.87 4.79 3.66
N LEU A 11 15.95 4.17 4.41
CA LEU A 11 14.61 4.72 4.65
C LEU A 11 14.67 6.06 5.37
N ARG A 12 15.52 6.20 6.38
CA ARG A 12 15.71 7.45 7.11
C ARG A 12 16.17 8.57 6.17
N ALA A 13 17.18 8.31 5.35
CA ALA A 13 17.67 9.29 4.37
C ALA A 13 16.60 9.71 3.35
N LEU A 14 15.67 8.82 3.00
CA LEU A 14 14.54 9.17 2.13
C LEU A 14 13.51 10.04 2.85
N THR A 15 13.12 9.66 4.08
CA THR A 15 12.12 10.41 4.84
C THR A 15 12.60 11.80 5.26
N GLU A 16 13.91 12.04 5.35
CA GLU A 16 14.50 13.36 5.59
C GLU A 16 14.48 14.27 4.34
N ARG A 17 14.41 13.69 3.14
CA ARG A 17 14.48 14.41 1.87
C ARG A 17 13.13 14.66 1.22
N TYR A 18 12.12 13.86 1.57
CA TYR A 18 10.81 13.88 0.93
C TYR A 18 9.71 13.96 1.98
N GLU A 19 8.58 14.57 1.60
CA GLU A 19 7.34 14.39 2.37
C GLU A 19 7.00 12.90 2.37
N TRP A 20 7.07 12.29 3.54
CA TRP A 20 6.88 10.86 3.70
C TRP A 20 5.78 10.60 4.71
N ILE A 21 4.71 9.97 4.24
CA ILE A 21 3.56 9.59 5.08
C ILE A 21 3.41 8.08 5.05
N TRP A 22 3.54 7.48 6.23
CA TRP A 22 3.24 6.09 6.50
C TRP A 22 1.75 5.95 6.80
N ILE A 23 1.05 5.20 5.97
CA ILE A 23 -0.35 4.87 6.21
C ILE A 23 -0.41 3.60 7.05
N SER A 24 -0.86 3.71 8.30
CA SER A 24 -0.85 2.59 9.25
C SER A 24 -1.78 1.47 8.82
N GLY A 25 -1.31 0.23 9.01
CA GLY A 25 -2.07 -0.98 8.73
C GLY A 25 -2.56 -1.63 10.02
N ASN A 26 -3.55 -2.51 9.90
CA ASN A 26 -4.08 -3.28 11.03
C ASN A 26 -3.03 -4.18 11.71
N HIS A 27 -1.98 -4.57 10.98
CA HIS A 27 -0.84 -5.32 11.50
C HIS A 27 0.39 -4.46 11.85
N ASP A 28 0.40 -3.18 11.46
CA ASP A 28 1.54 -2.28 11.58
C ASP A 28 1.06 -0.89 12.05
N PRO A 29 0.86 -0.71 13.38
CA PRO A 29 0.22 0.50 13.92
C PRO A 29 1.07 1.77 13.75
N ALA A 30 2.40 1.64 13.75
CA ALA A 30 3.32 2.71 13.38
C ALA A 30 4.71 2.13 13.02
N PRO A 31 5.44 2.75 12.08
CA PRO A 31 6.86 2.45 11.89
C PRO A 31 7.67 2.84 13.13
N PRO A 32 8.87 2.27 13.34
CA PRO A 32 9.79 2.75 14.37
C PRO A 32 10.10 4.24 14.19
N GLU A 33 10.12 5.01 15.28
CA GLU A 33 10.43 6.46 15.26
C GLU A 33 11.77 6.78 14.60
N SER A 34 12.72 5.83 14.65
CA SER A 34 14.03 5.95 14.00
C SER A 34 13.93 6.10 12.48
N LEU A 35 12.83 5.70 11.84
CA LEU A 35 12.65 5.83 10.39
C LEU A 35 12.26 7.23 9.95
N GLY A 36 11.72 8.09 10.82
CA GLY A 36 11.18 9.40 10.41
C GLY A 36 9.88 9.32 9.62
N GLY A 37 9.45 10.45 9.05
CA GLY A 37 8.16 10.59 8.36
C GLY A 37 6.96 10.77 9.31
N GLN A 38 5.79 11.01 8.74
CA GLN A 38 4.53 11.15 9.47
C GLN A 38 3.75 9.83 9.43
N THR A 39 3.03 9.50 10.49
CA THR A 39 2.16 8.32 10.51
C THR A 39 0.71 8.76 10.57
N GLU A 40 -0.09 8.30 9.61
CA GLU A 40 -1.50 8.65 9.48
C GLU A 40 -2.32 7.38 9.27
N ALA A 41 -3.55 7.33 9.78
CA ALA A 41 -4.46 6.22 9.49
C ALA A 41 -5.02 6.30 8.05
N MET A 42 -5.11 7.51 7.50
CA MET A 42 -5.63 7.79 6.16
C MET A 42 -5.12 9.15 5.69
N VAL A 43 -4.79 9.27 4.41
CA VAL A 43 -4.35 10.53 3.82
C VAL A 43 -5.38 10.98 2.78
N LYS A 44 -5.82 12.24 2.89
CA LYS A 44 -6.64 12.88 1.86
C LYS A 44 -5.78 13.79 1.00
N ARG A 45 -5.91 13.67 -0.33
CA ARG A 45 -5.32 14.60 -1.30
C ARG A 45 -6.37 14.90 -2.37
N GLY A 46 -6.96 16.10 -2.29
CA GLY A 46 -8.10 16.47 -3.12
C GLY A 46 -9.27 15.48 -2.95
N PRO A 47 -9.80 14.90 -4.04
CA PRO A 47 -10.89 13.91 -3.96
C PRO A 47 -10.43 12.51 -3.55
N LEU A 48 -9.11 12.28 -3.39
CA LEU A 48 -8.56 10.96 -3.17
C LEU A 48 -8.35 10.67 -1.68
N HIS A 49 -8.70 9.44 -1.28
CA HIS A 49 -8.55 8.91 0.08
C HIS A 49 -7.63 7.68 0.06
N PHE A 50 -6.41 7.83 0.55
CA PHE A 50 -5.42 6.75 0.64
C PHE A 50 -5.51 6.07 2.00
N ARG A 51 -5.65 4.74 2.03
CA ARG A 51 -5.75 3.96 3.27
C ARG A 51 -5.15 2.56 3.11
N HIS A 52 -4.84 1.91 4.23
CA HIS A 52 -4.33 0.53 4.18
C HIS A 52 -5.42 -0.47 3.78
N GLU A 53 -6.54 -0.49 4.51
CA GLU A 53 -7.65 -1.42 4.30
C GLU A 53 -8.86 -0.68 3.69
N PRO A 54 -9.53 -1.24 2.67
CA PRO A 54 -10.72 -0.60 2.09
C PRO A 54 -11.84 -0.47 3.12
N ALA A 55 -12.63 0.60 3.03
CA ALA A 55 -13.79 0.74 3.90
C ALA A 55 -14.84 -0.34 3.58
N SER A 56 -15.64 -0.70 4.60
CA SER A 56 -16.71 -1.69 4.48
C SER A 56 -17.75 -1.33 3.42
N ALA A 57 -18.00 -0.02 3.22
CA ALA A 57 -18.82 0.50 2.13
C ALA A 57 -17.93 1.30 1.16
N PRO A 58 -18.13 1.20 -0.17
CA PRO A 58 -17.32 1.94 -1.13
C PRO A 58 -17.35 3.45 -0.89
N VAL A 59 -16.16 4.05 -0.74
CA VAL A 59 -15.97 5.50 -0.66
C VAL A 59 -15.44 6.00 -2.00
N GLU A 60 -16.02 7.08 -2.53
CA GLU A 60 -15.57 7.67 -3.79
C GLU A 60 -14.14 8.22 -3.67
N GLY A 61 -13.32 7.95 -4.68
CA GLY A 61 -11.90 8.32 -4.70
C GLY A 61 -11.04 7.53 -3.72
N GLU A 62 -11.51 6.38 -3.20
CA GLU A 62 -10.72 5.53 -2.30
C GLU A 62 -9.62 4.78 -3.06
N LEU A 63 -8.40 4.84 -2.53
CA LEU A 63 -7.27 3.98 -2.90
C LEU A 63 -6.87 3.16 -1.68
N ALA A 64 -7.03 1.85 -1.77
CA ALA A 64 -6.76 0.94 -0.65
C ALA A 64 -5.81 -0.20 -1.04
N GLY A 65 -5.03 -0.66 -0.07
CA GLY A 65 -4.19 -1.86 -0.19
C GLY A 65 -4.86 -3.10 0.38
N HIS A 66 -4.11 -3.83 1.21
CA HIS A 66 -4.51 -5.00 2.00
C HIS A 66 -4.93 -6.26 1.22
N LEU A 67 -5.87 -6.16 0.27
CA LEU A 67 -6.48 -7.31 -0.40
C LEU A 67 -5.59 -7.96 -1.49
N HIS A 68 -4.56 -7.25 -1.95
CA HIS A 68 -3.58 -7.74 -2.94
C HIS A 68 -4.20 -8.46 -4.17
N PRO A 69 -5.06 -7.76 -4.94
CA PRO A 69 -5.78 -8.35 -6.06
C PRO A 69 -4.84 -8.99 -7.09
N CYS A 70 -5.28 -10.13 -7.62
CA CYS A 70 -4.58 -10.85 -8.66
C CYS A 70 -5.56 -11.28 -9.76
N ALA A 71 -5.27 -10.90 -11.01
CA ALA A 71 -5.98 -11.37 -12.18
C ALA A 71 -5.51 -12.78 -12.55
N ARG A 72 -6.46 -13.66 -12.88
CA ARG A 72 -6.21 -14.99 -13.43
C ARG A 72 -6.55 -14.99 -14.91
N LEU A 73 -5.53 -15.12 -15.75
CA LEU A 73 -5.64 -15.04 -17.21
C LEU A 73 -5.46 -16.44 -17.81
N ARG A 74 -6.39 -16.86 -18.67
CA ARG A 74 -6.25 -18.10 -19.46
C ARG A 74 -5.78 -17.74 -20.87
N LEU A 75 -4.63 -18.26 -21.27
CA LEU A 75 -4.00 -17.99 -22.56
C LEU A 75 -3.52 -19.32 -23.13
N ARG A 76 -4.00 -19.74 -24.31
CA ARG A 76 -3.50 -20.89 -25.10
C ARG A 76 -2.88 -22.03 -24.26
N GLY A 77 -3.71 -22.70 -23.45
CA GLY A 77 -3.29 -23.87 -22.66
C GLY A 77 -2.55 -23.57 -21.34
N ARG A 78 -2.25 -22.31 -21.01
CA ARG A 78 -1.67 -21.91 -19.71
C ARG A 78 -2.59 -20.98 -18.93
N THR A 79 -2.49 -21.07 -17.60
CA THR A 79 -3.12 -20.13 -16.67
C THR A 79 -2.04 -19.30 -16.01
N LEU A 80 -2.16 -17.97 -16.08
CA LEU A 80 -1.25 -17.02 -15.45
C LEU A 80 -1.97 -16.29 -14.32
N ARG A 81 -1.26 -16.08 -13.21
CA ARG A 81 -1.67 -15.16 -12.14
C ARG A 81 -0.77 -13.93 -12.20
N ARG A 82 -1.37 -12.74 -12.23
CA ARG A 82 -0.64 -11.46 -12.23
C ARG A 82 -1.27 -10.53 -11.21
N ARG A 83 -0.44 -9.83 -10.45
CA ARG A 83 -0.90 -8.71 -9.61
C ARG A 83 -1.54 -7.67 -10.52
N CYS A 84 -2.63 -7.08 -10.08
CA CYS A 84 -3.36 -6.13 -10.89
C CYS A 84 -3.88 -4.99 -10.02
N PHE A 85 -4.27 -3.91 -10.66
CA PHE A 85 -5.19 -2.96 -10.09
C PHE A 85 -6.62 -3.50 -10.24
N ALA A 86 -7.47 -3.32 -9.23
CA ALA A 86 -8.88 -3.67 -9.32
C ALA A 86 -9.72 -2.45 -8.96
N SER A 87 -10.65 -2.07 -9.85
CA SER A 87 -11.50 -0.89 -9.67
C SER A 87 -12.92 -1.18 -10.11
N ASP A 88 -13.87 -0.54 -9.44
CA ASP A 88 -15.30 -0.47 -9.80
C ASP A 88 -15.67 0.88 -10.44
N GLY A 89 -14.68 1.71 -10.77
CA GLY A 89 -14.87 3.09 -11.26
C GLY A 89 -15.08 4.13 -10.16
N ARG A 90 -15.29 3.72 -8.90
CA ARG A 90 -15.47 4.62 -7.74
C ARG A 90 -14.29 4.55 -6.77
N ARG A 91 -13.66 3.37 -6.66
CA ARG A 91 -12.46 3.12 -5.85
C ARG A 91 -11.46 2.23 -6.57
N LEU A 92 -10.25 2.16 -6.03
CA LEU A 92 -9.12 1.40 -6.56
C LEU A 92 -8.46 0.58 -5.45
N ILE A 93 -8.34 -0.72 -5.67
CA ILE A 93 -7.54 -1.61 -4.85
C ILE A 93 -6.17 -1.80 -5.52
N LEU A 94 -5.12 -1.47 -4.78
CA LEU A 94 -3.74 -1.50 -5.22
C LEU A 94 -3.17 -2.92 -5.13
N PRO A 95 -2.33 -3.34 -6.09
CA PRO A 95 -1.60 -4.60 -5.98
C PRO A 95 -0.65 -4.56 -4.77
N GLY A 96 -0.36 -5.72 -4.18
CA GLY A 96 0.70 -5.81 -3.19
C GLY A 96 2.06 -5.46 -3.80
N ILE A 97 2.82 -4.58 -3.14
CA ILE A 97 4.19 -4.20 -3.52
C ILE A 97 5.14 -4.99 -2.61
N GLY A 98 6.11 -5.71 -3.20
CA GLY A 98 7.06 -6.56 -2.46
C GLY A 98 7.10 -8.03 -2.91
N CYS A 99 7.99 -8.83 -2.31
CA CYS A 99 8.13 -10.26 -2.63
C CYS A 99 7.14 -11.10 -1.83
N ALA A 100 5.91 -11.27 -2.32
CA ALA A 100 5.20 -12.52 -2.07
C ALA A 100 5.86 -13.58 -2.97
N ARG A 101 6.54 -14.55 -2.35
CA ARG A 101 7.00 -15.77 -3.04
C ARG A 101 5.83 -16.44 -3.77
#